data_AF-A0A1M7LWX5-F1
#
_entry.id   AF-A0A1M7LWX5-F1
#
_cell.length_a   1.000
_cell.length_b   1.000
_cell.length_c   1.000
_cell.angle_alpha   90.00
_cell.angle_beta   90.00
_cell.angle_gamma   90.00
#
_symmetry.space_group_name_H-M   'P 1'
#
loop_
_entity.id
_entity.type
_entity.pdbx_description
1 polymer ?
#
loop_
_entity_poly.entity_id
_entity_poly.type
_entity_poly.pdbx_seq_one_letter_code
_entity_poly.pdbx_strand_id
1 'polypeptide(L)'
;MYKPNFEVATQLLFGLYTIRHFLESFQLSMSEKHELMRRLQMNFKKEFNADAATNKGLDTQYRKREVEITAELLGKTDLPFEVLTPFIETKISEIALLSSNIKSQLEIPLFDFLSSHIHMMVNRQFTSRQRQYELLIYDHLYRFYKTQELRRY
;
A
#
# COMPACT_ATOMS: atom_id res chain seq x y z
N MET A 1 -19.56 -9.68 22.65
CA MET A 1 -18.10 -9.94 22.70
C MET A 1 -17.45 -9.04 21.65
N TYR A 2 -16.99 -7.85 22.05
CA TYR A 2 -16.38 -6.88 21.13
C TYR A 2 -14.95 -7.35 20.86
N LYS A 3 -14.73 -8.10 19.76
CA LYS A 3 -13.36 -8.34 19.29
C LYS A 3 -12.76 -6.96 19.02
N PRO A 4 -11.62 -6.60 19.65
CA PRO A 4 -11.04 -5.29 19.41
C PRO A 4 -10.74 -5.16 17.92
N ASN A 5 -10.65 -3.91 17.43
CA ASN A 5 -10.23 -3.50 16.09
C ASN A 5 -8.86 -4.08 15.59
N PHE A 6 -8.29 -5.06 16.29
CA PHE A 6 -7.01 -5.70 15.99
C PHE A 6 -7.03 -6.42 14.64
N GLU A 7 -8.08 -7.18 14.33
CA GLU A 7 -8.18 -7.92 13.07
C GLU A 7 -8.16 -6.98 11.85
N VAL A 8 -8.88 -5.86 11.93
CA VAL A 8 -8.90 -4.81 10.89
C VAL A 8 -7.55 -4.09 10.79
N ALA A 9 -6.90 -3.82 11.93
CA ALA A 9 -5.58 -3.20 11.97
C ALA A 9 -4.53 -4.07 11.29
N THR A 10 -4.45 -5.36 11.66
CA THR A 10 -3.51 -6.31 11.09
C THR A 10 -3.76 -6.52 9.59
N GLN A 11 -5.02 -6.62 9.15
CA GLN A 11 -5.34 -6.71 7.73
C GLN A 11 -4.88 -5.45 6.96
N LEU A 12 -5.10 -4.25 7.51
CA LEU A 12 -4.62 -3.03 6.87
C LEU A 12 -3.09 -3.03 6.76
N LEU A 13 -2.36 -3.34 7.84
CA LEU A 13 -0.89 -3.41 7.83
C LEU A 13 -0.37 -4.43 6.83
N PHE A 14 -0.99 -5.61 6.76
CA PHE A 14 -0.65 -6.63 5.77
C PHE A 14 -0.85 -6.13 4.33
N GLY A 15 -1.94 -5.37 4.08
CA GLY A 15 -2.17 -4.74 2.78
C GLY A 15 -1.08 -3.72 2.42
N LEU A 16 -0.69 -2.87 3.38
CA LEU A 16 0.39 -1.89 3.20
C LEU A 16 1.72 -2.59 2.91
N TYR A 17 2.04 -3.64 3.67
CA TYR A 17 3.27 -4.44 3.55
C TYR A 17 3.36 -5.12 2.19
N THR A 18 2.34 -5.89 1.81
CA THR A 18 2.33 -6.64 0.54
C THR A 18 2.38 -5.72 -0.67
N ILE A 19 1.65 -4.61 -0.67
CA ILE A 19 1.67 -3.63 -1.77
C ILE A 19 3.01 -2.92 -1.84
N ARG A 20 3.61 -2.52 -0.71
CA ARG A 20 4.94 -1.93 -0.71
C ARG A 20 5.96 -2.87 -1.36
N HIS A 21 5.99 -4.13 -0.93
CA HIS A 21 6.96 -5.09 -1.45
C HIS A 21 6.68 -5.48 -2.91
N PHE A 22 5.41 -5.53 -3.31
CA PHE A 22 5.04 -5.64 -4.71
C PHE A 22 5.66 -4.50 -5.53
N LEU A 23 5.55 -3.25 -5.08
CA LEU A 23 6.19 -2.11 -5.78
C LEU A 23 7.73 -2.20 -5.78
N GLU A 24 8.34 -2.75 -4.73
CA GLU A 24 9.78 -3.02 -4.66
C GLU A 24 10.24 -4.10 -5.65
N SER A 25 9.42 -5.12 -5.90
CA SER A 25 9.73 -6.17 -6.89
C SER A 25 9.87 -5.61 -8.31
N PHE A 26 9.18 -4.50 -8.60
CA PHE A 26 9.31 -3.74 -9.84
C PHE A 26 10.42 -2.69 -9.77
N GLN A 27 11.27 -2.67 -8.74
CA GLN A 27 12.41 -1.76 -8.62
C GLN A 27 12.02 -0.27 -8.76
N LEU A 28 10.81 0.12 -8.33
CA LEU A 28 10.43 1.53 -8.36
C LEU A 28 11.29 2.30 -7.35
N SER A 29 11.78 3.46 -7.79
CA SER A 29 12.39 4.46 -6.92
C SER A 29 11.38 5.00 -5.90
N MET A 30 11.88 5.66 -4.86
CA MET A 30 11.00 6.28 -3.86
C MET A 30 10.06 7.31 -4.48
N SER A 31 10.55 8.08 -5.44
CA SER A 31 9.77 9.11 -6.14
C SER A 31 8.67 8.50 -7.02
N GLU A 32 8.97 7.41 -7.73
CA GLU A 32 7.96 6.70 -8.52
C GLU A 32 6.87 6.08 -7.62
N LYS A 33 7.24 5.51 -6.47
CA LYS A 33 6.27 5.01 -5.48
C LYS A 33 5.39 6.14 -4.94
N HIS A 34 5.98 7.27 -4.57
CA HIS A 34 5.24 8.43 -4.09
C HIS A 34 4.27 8.95 -5.16
N GLU A 35 4.75 9.12 -6.41
CA GLU A 35 3.92 9.60 -7.52
C GLU A 35 2.78 8.64 -7.85
N LEU A 36 3.03 7.32 -7.88
CA LEU A 36 1.98 6.32 -8.10
C LEU A 36 0.90 6.41 -7.02
N MET A 37 1.29 6.44 -5.75
CA MET A 37 0.33 6.53 -4.64
C MET A 37 -0.43 7.86 -4.65
N ARG A 38 0.24 8.96 -5.04
CA ARG A 38 -0.40 10.27 -5.22
C ARG A 38 -1.49 10.20 -6.28
N ARG A 39 -1.20 9.65 -7.46
CA ARG A 39 -2.17 9.50 -8.56
C ARG A 39 -3.38 8.67 -8.13
N LEU A 40 -3.14 7.50 -7.53
CA LEU A 40 -4.19 6.62 -7.04
C LEU A 40 -5.07 7.31 -6.00
N GLN A 41 -4.46 7.92 -4.98
CA GLN A 41 -5.17 8.66 -3.94
C GLN A 41 -6.00 9.81 -4.52
N MET A 42 -5.43 10.61 -5.43
CA MET A 42 -6.13 11.75 -6.04
C MET A 42 -7.31 11.31 -6.90
N ASN A 43 -7.12 10.29 -7.75
CA ASN A 43 -8.17 9.75 -8.60
C ASN A 43 -9.33 9.20 -7.76
N PHE A 44 -9.00 8.46 -6.70
CA PHE A 44 -10.01 7.92 -5.79
C PHE A 44 -10.73 9.03 -5.02
N LYS A 45 -10.00 10.01 -4.48
CA LYS A 45 -10.63 11.17 -3.81
C LYS A 45 -11.58 11.92 -4.74
N LYS A 46 -11.24 12.06 -6.02
CA LYS A 46 -12.10 12.67 -7.04
C LYS A 46 -13.34 11.82 -7.31
N GLU A 47 -13.18 10.50 -7.50
CA GLU A 47 -14.29 9.57 -7.74
C GLU A 47 -15.34 9.61 -6.61
N PHE A 48 -14.87 9.69 -5.36
CA PHE A 48 -15.75 9.66 -4.18
C PHE A 48 -16.17 11.06 -3.68
N ASN A 49 -15.90 12.12 -4.45
CA ASN A 49 -16.18 13.51 -4.07
C ASN A 49 -15.68 13.83 -2.65
N ALA A 50 -14.44 13.42 -2.35
CA ALA A 50 -13.87 13.55 -1.01
C ALA A 50 -13.85 15.01 -0.57
N ASP A 51 -14.49 15.26 0.57
CA ASP A 51 -14.63 16.58 1.16
C ASP A 51 -13.60 16.82 2.28
N ALA A 52 -13.72 17.97 2.95
CA ALA A 52 -12.87 18.30 4.10
C ALA A 52 -13.02 17.28 5.24
N ALA A 53 -14.23 16.75 5.47
CA ALA A 53 -14.49 15.76 6.50
C ALA A 53 -13.78 14.43 6.21
N THR A 54 -13.85 13.95 4.97
CA THR A 54 -13.16 12.75 4.49
C THR A 54 -11.66 12.87 4.67
N ASN A 55 -11.07 13.99 4.24
CA ASN A 55 -9.64 14.23 4.39
C ASN A 55 -9.20 14.30 5.86
N LYS A 56 -10.01 14.91 6.73
CA LYS A 56 -9.77 14.94 8.18
C LYS A 56 -9.85 13.55 8.80
N GLY A 57 -10.79 12.72 8.34
CA GLY A 57 -10.91 11.32 8.73
C GLY A 57 -9.66 10.51 8.39
N LEU A 58 -9.18 10.62 7.14
CA LEU A 58 -7.96 9.96 6.67
C LEU A 58 -6.72 10.40 7.47
N ASP A 59 -6.57 11.71 7.70
CA ASP A 59 -5.47 12.27 8.49
C ASP A 59 -5.48 11.72 9.93
N THR A 60 -6.66 11.67 10.55
CA THR A 60 -6.83 11.13 11.90
C THR A 60 -6.47 9.65 11.96
N GLN A 61 -6.89 8.85 10.97
CA GLN A 61 -6.59 7.41 10.93
C GLN A 61 -5.09 7.17 10.73
N TYR A 62 -4.44 7.92 9.84
CA TYR A 62 -3.01 7.79 9.60
C TYR A 62 -2.20 8.13 10.85
N ARG A 63 -2.44 9.30 11.47
CA ARG A 63 -1.68 9.75 12.65
C ARG A 63 -1.79 8.79 13.83
N LYS A 64 -2.96 8.15 14.01
CA LYS A 64 -3.16 7.13 15.05
C LYS A 64 -2.25 5.91 14.88
N ARG A 65 -1.75 5.65 13.67
CA ARG A 65 -1.01 4.44 13.30
C ARG A 65 0.33 4.73 12.66
N GLU A 66 0.75 6.00 12.58
CA GLU A 66 1.94 6.39 11.83
C GLU A 66 3.20 5.65 12.32
N VAL A 67 3.35 5.52 13.64
CA VAL A 67 4.46 4.79 14.27
C VAL A 67 4.42 3.31 13.89
N GLU A 68 3.26 2.67 14.00
CA GLU A 68 3.02 1.26 13.66
C GLU A 68 3.33 0.99 12.17
N ILE A 69 2.74 1.79 11.26
CA ILE A 69 2.98 1.72 9.82
C ILE A 69 4.46 1.93 9.49
N THR A 70 5.09 2.94 10.10
CA THR A 70 6.49 3.26 9.80
C THR A 70 7.41 2.16 10.28
N ALA A 71 7.20 1.64 11.49
CA ALA A 71 8.00 0.57 12.05
C ALA A 71 7.89 -0.70 11.21
N GLU A 72 6.66 -1.07 10.86
CA GLU A 72 6.34 -2.24 10.04
C GLU A 72 6.98 -2.15 8.66
N LEU A 73 6.71 -1.06 7.93
CA LEU A 73 7.22 -0.91 6.57
C LEU A 73 8.75 -0.84 6.60
N LEU A 74 9.38 -0.17 7.57
CA LEU A 74 10.84 -0.11 7.66
C LEU A 74 11.49 -1.40 8.22
N GLY A 75 10.73 -2.44 8.55
CA GLY A 75 11.26 -3.70 9.08
C GLY A 75 11.88 -3.55 10.47
N LYS A 76 11.34 -2.64 11.29
CA LYS A 76 11.84 -2.34 12.65
C LYS A 76 11.08 -3.06 13.75
N THR A 77 10.12 -3.91 13.40
CA THR A 77 9.26 -4.67 14.30
C THR A 77 9.10 -6.09 13.79
N ASP A 78 8.81 -7.02 14.70
CA ASP A 78 8.35 -8.35 14.32
C ASP A 78 7.02 -8.21 13.59
N LEU A 79 6.93 -8.82 12.42
CA LEU A 79 5.75 -8.72 11.56
C LEU A 79 4.58 -9.43 12.27
N PRO A 80 3.39 -8.82 12.39
CA PRO A 80 2.23 -9.45 13.01
C PRO A 80 1.70 -10.67 12.22
N PHE A 81 2.32 -10.98 11.09
CA PHE A 81 2.05 -12.08 10.18
C PHE A 81 3.33 -12.88 9.87
N GLU A 82 4.26 -13.01 10.82
CA GLU A 82 5.54 -13.72 10.69
C GLU A 82 5.43 -15.10 10.01
N VAL A 83 4.39 -15.88 10.32
CA VAL A 83 4.12 -17.20 9.70
C VAL A 83 3.92 -17.11 8.18
N LEU A 84 3.41 -15.98 7.68
CA LEU A 84 3.19 -15.74 6.26
C LEU A 84 4.42 -15.15 5.56
N THR A 85 5.37 -14.56 6.30
CA THR A 85 6.54 -13.85 5.75
C THR A 85 7.31 -14.69 4.73
N PRO A 86 7.67 -15.96 4.98
CA PRO A 86 8.43 -16.74 4.00
C PRO A 86 7.68 -16.94 2.67
N PHE A 87 6.35 -17.08 2.72
CA PHE A 87 5.51 -17.23 1.54
C PHE A 87 5.42 -15.92 0.74
N ILE A 88 5.34 -14.79 1.45
CA ILE A 88 5.31 -13.47 0.84
C ILE A 88 6.65 -13.17 0.17
N GLU A 89 7.76 -13.38 0.87
CA GLU A 89 9.12 -13.18 0.35
C GLU A 89 9.39 -14.05 -0.88
N THR A 90 8.98 -15.32 -0.84
CA THR A 90 9.09 -16.22 -2.00
C THR A 90 8.35 -15.65 -3.21
N LYS A 91 7.07 -15.24 -3.04
CA LYS A 91 6.29 -14.64 -4.12
C LYS A 91 6.89 -13.34 -4.63
N ILE A 92 7.38 -12.47 -3.75
CA ILE A 92 8.02 -11.21 -4.13
C ILE A 92 9.28 -11.47 -4.95
N SER A 93 10.08 -12.45 -4.55
CA SER A 93 11.29 -12.86 -5.28
C SER A 93 10.95 -13.39 -6.68
N GLU A 94 9.95 -14.27 -6.79
CA GLU A 94 9.45 -14.75 -8.09
C GLU A 94 8.98 -13.59 -8.98
N ILE A 95 8.22 -12.64 -8.44
CA ILE A 95 7.78 -11.45 -9.20
C ILE A 95 8.98 -10.60 -9.60
N ALA A 96 9.97 -10.41 -8.73
CA ALA A 96 11.15 -9.62 -9.02
C ALA A 96 11.99 -10.20 -10.16
N LEU A 97 12.08 -11.53 -10.25
CA LEU A 97 12.74 -12.23 -11.38
C LEU A 97 12.01 -11.98 -12.71
N LEU A 98 10.69 -11.84 -12.67
CA LEU A 98 9.85 -11.62 -13.84
C LEU A 98 9.67 -10.13 -14.18
N SER A 99 9.95 -9.21 -13.24
CA SER A 99 9.53 -7.81 -13.36
C SER A 99 10.16 -7.07 -14.54
N SER A 100 11.43 -7.38 -14.87
CA SER A 100 12.10 -6.80 -16.04
C SER A 100 11.45 -7.25 -17.35
N ASN A 101 11.12 -8.54 -17.47
CA ASN A 101 10.42 -9.08 -18.64
C ASN A 101 9.00 -8.54 -18.76
N ILE A 102 8.28 -8.42 -17.63
CA ILE A 102 6.96 -7.79 -17.62
C ILE A 102 7.08 -6.37 -18.17
N LYS A 103 7.99 -5.56 -17.60
CA LYS A 103 8.18 -4.15 -18.02
C LYS A 103 8.51 -4.00 -19.50
N SER A 104 9.33 -4.88 -20.07
CA SER A 104 9.72 -4.79 -21.49
C SER A 104 8.61 -5.22 -22.46
N GLN A 105 7.62 -5.97 -21.99
CA GLN A 105 6.50 -6.48 -22.78
C GLN A 105 5.19 -5.73 -22.52
N LEU A 106 5.20 -4.69 -21.68
CA LEU A 106 4.01 -3.93 -21.38
C LEU A 106 3.51 -3.14 -22.60
N GLU A 107 2.27 -3.40 -22.99
CA GLU A 107 1.53 -2.60 -23.98
C GLU A 107 0.88 -1.35 -23.37
N ILE A 108 0.86 -1.25 -22.04
CA ILE A 108 0.27 -0.15 -21.27
C ILE A 108 1.33 0.51 -20.38
N PRO A 109 1.14 1.77 -19.95
CA PRO A 109 2.04 2.40 -18.99
C PRO A 109 2.20 1.58 -17.71
N LEU A 110 3.43 1.49 -17.19
CA LEU A 110 3.74 0.73 -15.97
C LEU A 110 2.84 1.11 -14.79
N PHE A 111 2.53 2.40 -14.61
CA PHE A 111 1.68 2.85 -13.52
C PHE A 111 0.24 2.36 -13.66
N ASP A 112 -0.28 2.21 -14.88
CA ASP A 112 -1.64 1.70 -15.10
C ASP A 112 -1.70 0.19 -14.83
N PHE A 113 -0.65 -0.53 -15.24
CA PHE A 113 -0.45 -1.94 -14.90
C PHE A 113 -0.42 -2.15 -13.38
N LEU A 114 0.44 -1.41 -12.67
CA LEU A 114 0.59 -1.54 -11.22
C LEU A 114 -0.68 -1.14 -10.49
N SER A 115 -1.35 -0.07 -10.92
CA SER A 115 -2.63 0.39 -10.36
C SER A 115 -3.69 -0.72 -10.42
N SER A 116 -3.84 -1.35 -11.58
CA SER A 116 -4.81 -2.44 -11.79
C SER A 116 -4.49 -3.66 -10.90
N HIS A 117 -3.20 -4.01 -10.76
CA HIS A 117 -2.78 -5.11 -9.91
C HIS A 117 -3.03 -4.82 -8.44
N ILE A 118 -2.70 -3.62 -7.97
CA ILE A 118 -2.94 -3.21 -6.59
C ILE A 118 -4.45 -3.24 -6.28
N HIS A 119 -5.29 -2.72 -7.18
CA HIS A 119 -6.75 -2.80 -7.05
C HIS A 119 -7.20 -4.26 -6.85
N MET A 120 -6.68 -5.17 -7.67
CA MET A 120 -7.00 -6.61 -7.55
C MET A 120 -6.43 -7.25 -6.29
N MET A 121 -5.26 -6.81 -5.79
CA MET A 121 -4.71 -7.27 -4.50
C MET A 121 -5.64 -6.90 -3.36
N VAL A 122 -6.10 -5.65 -3.30
CA VAL A 122 -7.04 -5.17 -2.29
C VAL A 122 -8.37 -5.93 -2.38
N ASN A 123 -8.91 -6.10 -3.59
CA ASN A 123 -10.17 -6.83 -3.79
C ASN A 123 -10.11 -8.29 -3.36
N ARG A 124 -8.96 -8.97 -3.51
CA ARG A 124 -8.78 -10.36 -3.05
C ARG A 124 -8.59 -10.44 -1.53
N GLN A 125 -7.93 -9.45 -0.94
CA GLN A 125 -7.64 -9.45 0.49
C GLN A 125 -8.87 -9.16 1.34
N PHE A 126 -9.69 -8.18 0.94
CA PHE A 126 -10.83 -7.74 1.72
C PHE A 126 -12.13 -8.31 1.15
N THR A 127 -12.91 -9.00 1.98
CA THR A 127 -14.21 -9.57 1.59
C THR A 127 -15.34 -8.55 1.63
N SER A 128 -15.14 -7.42 2.33
CA SER A 128 -16.09 -6.31 2.40
C SER A 128 -15.36 -4.97 2.51
N ARG A 129 -16.06 -3.88 2.15
CA ARG A 129 -15.54 -2.50 2.23
C ARG A 129 -14.22 -2.31 1.46
N GLN A 130 -14.01 -3.07 0.39
CA GLN A 130 -12.79 -3.07 -0.44
C GLN A 130 -12.38 -1.65 -0.82
N ARG A 131 -13.33 -0.87 -1.34
CA ARG A 131 -13.15 0.55 -1.72
C ARG A 131 -12.64 1.42 -0.57
N GLN A 132 -13.10 1.18 0.66
CA GLN A 132 -12.64 1.96 1.83
C GLN A 132 -11.20 1.61 2.19
N TYR A 133 -10.84 0.32 2.15
CA TYR A 133 -9.47 -0.13 2.39
C TYR A 133 -8.52 0.32 1.28
N GLU A 134 -8.98 0.31 0.03
CA GLU A 134 -8.25 0.82 -1.13
C GLU A 134 -7.84 2.29 -0.90
N LEU A 135 -8.79 3.15 -0.51
CA LEU A 135 -8.50 4.55 -0.19
C LEU A 135 -7.54 4.69 1.01
N LEU A 136 -7.73 3.92 2.07
CA LEU A 136 -6.86 3.96 3.25
C LEU A 136 -5.43 3.57 2.87
N ILE A 137 -5.26 2.49 2.12
CA ILE A 137 -3.95 2.01 1.66
C ILE A 137 -3.26 3.06 0.79
N TYR A 138 -3.96 3.62 -0.21
CA TYR A 138 -3.41 4.65 -1.08
C TYR A 138 -3.00 5.89 -0.29
N ASP A 139 -3.85 6.36 0.62
CA ASP A 139 -3.58 7.53 1.45
C ASP A 139 -2.40 7.30 2.41
N HIS A 140 -2.34 6.12 3.04
CA HIS A 140 -1.29 5.81 4.02
C HIS A 140 0.06 5.58 3.36
N LEU A 141 0.13 4.86 2.23
CA LEU A 141 1.37 4.68 1.48
C LEU A 141 1.85 6.01 0.88
N TYR A 142 0.94 6.84 0.35
CA TYR A 142 1.28 8.19 -0.11
C TYR A 142 1.96 9.01 0.99
N ARG A 143 1.34 9.08 2.17
CA ARG A 143 1.90 9.83 3.32
C ARG A 143 3.22 9.25 3.80
N PHE A 144 3.32 7.92 3.87
CA PHE A 144 4.55 7.25 4.24
C PHE A 144 5.69 7.62 3.29
N TYR A 145 5.49 7.47 1.97
CA TYR A 145 6.53 7.80 0.98
C TYR A 145 6.89 9.28 0.97
N LYS A 146 5.90 10.18 1.09
CA LYS A 146 6.14 11.62 1.25
C LYS A 146 7.04 11.92 2.46
N THR A 147 6.78 11.30 3.60
CA THR A 147 7.61 11.46 4.80
C THR A 147 9.02 10.88 4.60
N GLN A 148 9.14 9.74 3.91
CA GLN A 148 10.46 9.16 3.62
C GLN A 148 11.29 10.01 2.65
N GLU A 149 10.66 10.67 1.68
CA GLU A 149 11.36 11.61 0.79
C GLU A 149 11.88 12.83 1.56
N LEU A 150 11.08 13.41 2.44
CA LEU A 150 11.50 14.56 3.26
C LEU A 150 12.66 14.23 4.20
N ARG A 151 12.73 13.01 4.73
CA ARG A 151 13.80 12.54 5.63
C ARG A 151 15.11 12.18 4.91
N ARG A 152 15.11 12.13 3.57
CA ARG A 152 16.33 11.88 2.76
C ARG A 152 17.13 13.16 2.50
N TYR A 153 16.57 14.32 2.82
CA TYR A 153 17.23 15.62 2.83
C TYR A 153 17.61 15.99 4.27
#